data_AF-A0A953UK02-F1
#
_entry.id   AF-A0A953UK02-F1
#
_cell.length_a   1.000
_cell.length_b   1.000
_cell.length_c   1.000
_cell.angle_alpha   90.00
_cell.angle_beta   90.00
_cell.angle_gamma   90.00
#
_symmetry.space_group_name_H-M   'P 1'
#
loop_
_entity.id
_entity.type
_entity.pdbx_description
1 polymer ?
#
loop_
_entity_poly.entity_id
_entity_poly.type
_entity_poly.pdbx_seq_one_letter_code
_entity_poly.pdbx_strand_id
1 'polypeptide(L)'
;MPQVTLDLPDELSTFLAASGHNVGRAAIEAIALEAYRQNKLSTAQLRRLLGYRTSIQVHAFLKEHGVYLHYTLADLEHDRQAGDALEAPPGS
;
A
#
# COMPACT_ATOMS: atom_id res chain seq x y z
N MET A 1 -13.91 -0.14 -15.84
CA MET A 1 -12.81 -0.59 -14.96
C MET A 1 -12.11 -1.73 -15.69
N PRO A 2 -10.79 -1.75 -15.82
CA PRO A 2 -10.11 -2.88 -16.46
C PRO A 2 -10.30 -4.16 -15.61
N GLN A 3 -10.61 -5.28 -16.27
CA GLN A 3 -10.73 -6.60 -15.65
C GLN A 3 -9.65 -7.51 -16.23
N VAL A 4 -8.96 -8.24 -15.37
CA VAL A 4 -7.96 -9.24 -15.75
C VAL A 4 -8.43 -10.59 -15.22
N THR A 5 -8.53 -11.57 -16.10
CA THR A 5 -8.83 -12.97 -15.74
C THR A 5 -7.54 -13.76 -15.77
N LEU A 6 -7.30 -14.57 -14.74
CA LEU A 6 -6.12 -15.42 -14.61
C LEU A 6 -6.57 -16.87 -14.50
N ASP A 7 -6.07 -17.72 -15.38
CA ASP A 7 -6.19 -19.17 -15.24
C ASP A 7 -5.14 -19.66 -14.25
N LEU A 8 -5.61 -20.19 -13.12
CA LEU A 8 -4.75 -20.72 -12.06
C LEU A 8 -4.65 -22.25 -12.16
N PRO A 9 -3.45 -22.82 -11.99
CA PRO A 9 -3.30 -24.27 -11.81
C PRO A 9 -4.18 -24.80 -10.67
N ASP A 10 -4.71 -26.01 -10.82
CA ASP A 10 -5.62 -26.63 -9.85
C ASP A 10 -5.04 -26.69 -8.42
N GLU A 11 -3.72 -26.92 -8.31
CA GLU A 11 -3.01 -26.91 -7.03
C GLU A 11 -3.11 -25.56 -6.31
N LEU A 12 -2.89 -24.47 -7.03
CA LEU A 12 -2.97 -23.12 -6.48
C LEU A 12 -4.42 -22.74 -6.16
N SER A 13 -5.36 -23.11 -7.04
CA SER A 13 -6.79 -22.91 -6.81
C SER A 13 -7.26 -23.59 -5.53
N THR A 14 -6.82 -24.83 -5.28
CA THR A 14 -7.14 -25.60 -4.07
C THR A 14 -6.53 -24.96 -2.83
N PHE A 15 -5.25 -24.58 -2.89
CA PHE A 15 -4.57 -23.93 -1.77
C PHE A 15 -5.24 -22.60 -1.38
N LEU A 16 -5.62 -21.81 -2.37
CA LEU A 16 -6.29 -20.52 -2.17
C LEU A 16 -7.71 -20.70 -1.62
N ALA A 17 -8.47 -21.67 -2.13
CA ALA A 17 -9.79 -22.00 -1.61
C ALA A 17 -9.75 -22.46 -0.15
N ALA A 18 -8.74 -23.26 0.23
CA ALA A 18 -8.56 -23.74 1.59
C ALA A 18 -8.17 -22.63 2.59
N SER A 19 -7.51 -21.57 2.09
CA SER A 19 -7.04 -20.45 2.93
C SER A 19 -8.18 -19.52 3.36
N GLY A 20 -9.36 -19.59 2.74
CA GLY A 20 -10.49 -18.69 3.02
C GLY A 20 -10.23 -17.20 2.70
N HIS A 21 -9.07 -16.89 2.13
CA HIS A 21 -8.65 -15.54 1.79
C HIS A 21 -9.29 -15.10 0.47
N ASN A 22 -9.62 -13.81 0.37
CA ASN A 22 -10.06 -13.23 -0.89
C ASN A 22 -8.88 -13.19 -1.88
N VAL A 23 -8.87 -14.13 -2.82
CA VAL A 23 -7.79 -14.30 -3.82
C VAL A 23 -7.57 -13.02 -4.62
N GLY A 24 -8.64 -12.35 -5.04
CA GLY A 24 -8.54 -11.11 -5.79
C GLY A 24 -7.83 -10.02 -5.00
N ARG A 25 -8.15 -9.90 -3.70
CA ARG A 25 -7.49 -8.96 -2.80
C ARG A 25 -6.01 -9.30 -2.63
N ALA A 26 -5.69 -10.56 -2.34
CA ALA A 26 -4.31 -11.02 -2.17
C ALA A 26 -3.47 -10.82 -3.44
N ALA A 27 -4.05 -11.04 -4.62
CA ALA A 27 -3.38 -10.80 -5.89
C ALA A 27 -3.07 -9.31 -6.10
N ILE A 28 -4.04 -8.42 -5.82
CA ILE A 28 -3.83 -6.98 -5.91
C ILE A 28 -2.76 -6.51 -4.91
N GLU A 29 -2.77 -7.03 -3.69
CA GLU A 29 -1.76 -6.72 -2.66
C GLU A 29 -0.37 -7.15 -3.10
N ALA A 30 -0.21 -8.36 -3.65
CA ALA A 30 1.06 -8.85 -4.17
C ALA A 30 1.58 -8.02 -5.35
N ILE A 31 0.71 -7.66 -6.31
CA ILE A 31 1.08 -6.81 -7.45
C ILE A 31 1.50 -5.42 -6.97
N ALA A 32 0.72 -4.83 -6.05
CA ALA A 32 1.00 -3.50 -5.52
C ALA A 32 2.32 -3.47 -4.73
N LEU A 33 2.57 -4.51 -3.93
CA LEU A 33 3.80 -4.68 -3.18
C LEU A 33 5.02 -4.75 -4.10
N GLU A 34 4.95 -5.56 -5.16
CA GLU A 34 6.05 -5.71 -6.10
C GLU A 34 6.31 -4.42 -6.91
N ALA A 35 5.25 -3.73 -7.32
CA ALA A 35 5.38 -2.42 -7.95
C ALA A 35 6.01 -1.38 -7.01
N TYR A 36 5.72 -1.43 -5.71
CA TYR A 36 6.38 -0.59 -4.69
C TYR A 36 7.86 -0.96 -4.53
N ARG A 37 8.21 -2.26 -4.45
CA ARG A 37 9.62 -2.73 -4.39
C ARG A 37 10.44 -2.28 -5.58
N GLN A 38 9.82 -2.20 -6.76
CA GLN A 38 10.47 -1.71 -7.99
C GLN A 38 10.47 -0.18 -8.10
N ASN A 39 10.07 0.57 -7.06
CA ASN A 39 9.92 2.03 -7.06
C ASN A 39 8.99 2.56 -8.17
N LYS A 40 8.06 1.74 -8.66
CA LYS A 40 7.04 2.14 -9.65
C LYS A 40 5.82 2.78 -9.00
N LEU A 41 5.61 2.55 -7.71
CA LEU A 41 4.55 3.17 -6.90
C LEU A 41 5.14 3.90 -5.70
N SER A 42 4.65 5.11 -5.43
CA SER A 42 4.91 5.82 -4.18
C SER A 42 4.04 5.30 -3.04
N THR A 43 4.40 5.61 -1.78
CA THR A 43 3.60 5.27 -0.59
C THR A 43 2.15 5.78 -0.70
N ALA A 44 1.96 6.99 -1.22
CA ALA A 44 0.63 7.57 -1.42
C ALA A 44 -0.21 6.85 -2.49
N GLN A 45 0.43 6.41 -3.58
CA GLN A 45 -0.23 5.62 -4.62
C GLN A 45 -0.59 4.23 -4.12
N LEU A 46 0.32 3.58 -3.38
CA LEU A 46 0.09 2.29 -2.73
C LEU A 46 -1.10 2.36 -1.75
N ARG A 47 -1.15 3.40 -0.92
CA ARG A 47 -2.27 3.67 0.00
C ARG A 47 -3.61 3.71 -0.71
N ARG A 48 -3.69 4.49 -1.80
CA ARG A 48 -4.93 4.67 -2.58
C ARG A 48 -5.32 3.37 -3.27
N LEU A 49 -4.36 2.65 -3.84
CA LEU A 49 -4.59 1.38 -4.54
C LEU A 49 -5.16 0.31 -3.62
N LEU A 50 -4.62 0.20 -2.41
CA LEU A 50 -5.06 -0.79 -1.41
C LEU A 50 -6.27 -0.32 -0.59
N GLY A 51 -6.74 0.91 -0.81
CA GLY A 51 -7.90 1.48 -0.13
C GLY A 51 -7.66 1.88 1.33
N TYR A 52 -6.39 1.97 1.76
CA TYR A 52 -6.04 2.33 3.13
C TYR A 52 -6.35 3.81 3.41
N ARG A 53 -6.78 4.09 4.64
CA ARG A 53 -7.16 5.44 5.06
C ARG A 53 -5.96 6.22 5.57
N THR A 54 -5.02 5.56 6.25
CA THR A 54 -3.88 6.20 6.90
C THR A 54 -2.55 5.65 6.40
N SER A 55 -1.48 6.45 6.55
CA SER A 55 -0.12 6.00 6.24
C SER A 55 0.33 4.86 7.17
N ILE A 56 -0.15 4.86 8.42
CA ILE A 56 0.13 3.79 9.40
C ILE A 56 -0.32 2.42 8.89
N GLN A 57 -1.48 2.32 8.24
CA GLN A 57 -1.95 1.06 7.67
C GLN A 57 -1.05 0.55 6.54
N VAL A 58 -0.52 1.46 5.73
CA VAL A 58 0.45 1.12 4.67
C VAL A 58 1.75 0.64 5.28
N HIS A 59 2.23 1.32 6.34
CA HIS A 59 3.45 0.93 7.04
C HIS A 59 3.31 -0.46 7.69
N ALA A 60 2.16 -0.75 8.29
CA ALA A 60 1.87 -2.06 8.86
C ALA A 60 1.87 -3.15 7.76
N PHE A 61 1.21 -2.90 6.63
CA PHE A 61 1.22 -3.79 5.46
C PHE A 61 2.64 -4.06 4.95
N LEU A 62 3.43 -3.01 4.70
CA LEU A 62 4.81 -3.15 4.22
C LEU A 62 5.68 -3.92 5.22
N LYS A 63 5.53 -3.66 6.52
CA LYS A 63 6.24 -4.36 7.58
C LYS A 63 5.88 -5.84 7.65
N GLU A 64 4.60 -6.18 7.54
CA GLU A 64 4.12 -7.57 7.52
C GLU A 64 4.70 -8.36 6.34
N HIS A 65 4.90 -7.69 5.20
CA HIS A 65 5.51 -8.26 4.01
C HIS A 65 7.04 -8.15 3.94
N GLY A 66 7.70 -7.68 5.01
CA GLY A 66 9.16 -7.59 5.09
C GLY A 66 9.78 -6.58 4.11
N VAL A 67 8.99 -5.64 3.61
CA VAL A 67 9.47 -4.56 2.72
C VAL A 67 9.78 -3.34 3.59
N TYR A 68 11.06 -2.97 3.65
CA TYR A 68 11.48 -1.76 4.34
C TYR A 68 10.93 -0.54 3.61
N LEU A 69 10.42 0.42 4.39
CA LEU A 69 9.95 1.70 3.87
C LEU A 69 11.06 2.33 3.04
N HIS A 70 10.76 2.60 1.78
CA HIS A 70 11.50 3.58 1.01
C HIS A 70 11.09 4.94 1.55
N TYR A 71 11.69 5.35 2.67
CA TYR A 71 11.57 6.70 3.22
C TYR A 71 12.22 7.65 2.21
N THR A 72 11.46 7.96 1.17
CA THR A 72 11.86 8.80 0.07
C THR A 72 11.50 10.23 0.42
N LEU A 73 12.30 11.19 -0.05
CA LEU A 73 12.12 12.62 0.16
C LEU A 73 10.70 13.16 -0.09
N ALA A 74 9.85 12.43 -0.83
CA ALA A 74 8.44 12.75 -1.02
C ALA A 74 7.58 12.62 0.26
N ASP A 75 7.95 11.76 1.22
CA ASP A 75 7.27 11.63 2.53
C ASP A 75 7.59 12.83 3.45
N LEU A 76 8.79 13.43 3.30
CA LEU A 76 9.17 14.67 3.99
C LEU A 76 8.33 15.88 3.53
N GLU A 77 7.87 15.89 2.28
CA GLU A 77 7.08 17.03 1.76
C GLU A 77 5.66 17.07 2.32
N HIS A 78 5.10 15.92 2.71
CA HIS A 78 3.79 15.85 3.37
C HIS A 78 3.88 16.18 4.86
N ASP A 79 4.97 15.79 5.52
CA ASP A 79 5.22 16.14 6.94
C ASP A 79 5.49 17.64 7.11
N ARG A 80 6.13 18.29 6.11
CA ARG A 80 6.29 19.75 6.07
C ARG A 80 4.96 20.51 5.97
N GLN A 81 3.92 19.92 5.39
CA GLN A 81 2.58 20.52 5.36
C GLN A 81 1.82 20.34 6.68
N ALA A 82 2.15 19.31 7.47
CA ALA A 82 1.53 19.07 8.78
C ALA A 82 2.19 19.88 9.91
N GLY A 83 3.49 20.17 9.81
CA GLY A 83 4.22 20.99 10.79
C GLY A 83 3.89 22.50 10.74
N ASP A 84 3.53 23.02 9.57
CA ASP A 84 3.24 24.46 9.38
C ASP A 84 1.88 24.87 9.97
N ALA A 85 0.95 23.93 10.15
CA ALA A 85 -0.38 24.20 10.68
C ALA A 85 -0.47 24.28 12.21
N LEU A 86 0.61 23.98 12.94
CA LEU A 86 0.64 23.96 14.41
C LEU A 86 1.46 25.10 15.04
N GLU A 87 2.13 25.94 14.24
CA GLU A 87 2.91 27.10 14.72
C GLU A 87 2.32 28.48 14.36
N ALA A 88 0.98 28.60 14.37
CA ALA A 88 0.36 29.92 14.35
C ALA A 88 -0.75 30.02 15.42
N PRO A 89 -0.45 30.42 16.66
CA PRO A 89 -1.46 31.05 17.49
C PRO A 89 -1.86 32.39 16.84
N PRO A 90 -3.16 32.68 16.62
CA PRO A 90 -3.58 34.01 16.21
C PRO A 90 -3.38 34.96 17.39
N GLY A 91 -2.40 35.85 17.28
CA GLY A 91 -2.14 36.90 18.25
C GLY A 91 -1.67 38.18 17.57
N SER A 92 -2.61 39.08 17.28
CA SER A 92 -2.62 40.51 17.64
C SER A 92 -3.86 41.18 17.08
#